data_AF-A0A845ZVM1-F1
#
_entry.id   AF-A0A845ZVM1-F1
#
_cell.length_a   1.000
_cell.length_b   1.000
_cell.length_c   1.000
_cell.angle_alpha   90.00
_cell.angle_beta   90.00
_cell.angle_gamma   90.00
#
_symmetry.space_group_name_H-M   'P 1'
#
loop_
_entity.id
_entity.type
_entity.pdbx_description
1 polymer ?
#
loop_
_entity_poly.entity_id
_entity_poly.type
_entity_poly.pdbx_seq_one_letter_code
_entity_poly.pdbx_strand_id
1 'polypeptide(L)' 'MSTDFIPNQDNNADDSKPKKKRIKYIKGSPEAVTNTIYGLYVLGYADVSEWSPLQPTGIPGEVISFATKYRTWR' A
#
# COMPACT_ATOMS: atom_id res chain seq x y z
N MET A 1 29.40 26.58 30.25
CA MET A 1 27.93 26.58 30.41
C MET A 1 27.39 25.61 29.37
N SER A 2 27.03 24.40 29.81
CA SER A 2 26.31 23.40 29.00
C SER A 2 24.84 23.77 28.93
N THR A 3 24.28 23.69 27.73
CA THR A 3 22.86 23.36 27.55
C THR A 3 22.81 22.29 26.48
N ASP A 4 22.83 21.04 26.95
CA ASP A 4 22.59 19.85 26.16
C ASP A 4 21.19 19.96 25.54
N PHE A 5 21.12 19.96 24.21
CA PHE A 5 19.86 19.85 23.50
C PHE A 5 19.32 18.43 23.72
N ILE A 6 18.35 18.29 24.63
CA ILE A 6 17.53 17.09 24.74
C ILE A 6 16.31 17.29 23.83
N PRO A 7 16.22 16.65 22.65
CA PRO A 7 14.94 16.53 21.97
C PRO A 7 14.17 15.41 22.67
N ASN A 8 13.34 15.76 23.65
CA ASN A 8 12.27 14.87 24.08
C ASN A 8 10.99 15.33 23.40
N GLN A 9 10.31 14.41 22.71
CA GLN A 9 8.95 13.97 23.02
C GLN A 9 8.19 13.49 21.77
N ASP A 10 7.65 12.28 21.94
CA ASP A 10 6.50 11.71 21.25
C ASP A 10 6.68 11.16 19.83
N ASN A 11 7.58 10.19 19.71
CA ASN A 11 7.35 9.04 18.82
C ASN A 11 6.33 8.08 19.46
N ASN A 12 5.13 8.58 19.81
CA ASN A 12 3.98 7.71 19.96
C ASN A 12 3.58 7.29 18.53
N ALA A 13 4.26 6.26 18.01
CA ALA A 13 3.68 5.46 16.95
C ALA A 13 2.35 4.94 17.51
N ASP A 14 1.26 5.58 17.11
CA ASP A 14 -0.10 5.16 17.39
C ASP A 14 -0.27 3.71 16.89
N ASP A 15 0.02 2.74 17.76
CA ASP A 15 -0.09 1.30 17.50
C ASP A 15 -1.57 0.87 17.42
N SER A 16 -2.52 1.83 17.50
CA SER A 16 -3.95 1.61 17.28
C SER A 16 -4.32 1.56 15.80
N LYS A 17 -3.49 2.10 14.89
CA LYS A 17 -3.78 2.02 13.45
C LYS A 17 -3.33 0.66 12.91
N PRO A 18 -4.24 -0.12 12.29
CA PRO A 18 -3.86 -1.38 11.69
C PRO A 18 -2.77 -1.13 10.63
N LYS A 19 -1.58 -1.68 10.89
CA LYS A 19 -0.40 -1.54 10.02
C LYS A 19 -0.76 -2.12 8.64
N LYS A 20 -0.99 -1.24 7.66
CA LYS A 20 -1.22 -1.61 6.25
C LYS A 20 0.02 -2.30 5.72
N LYS A 21 -0.05 -3.61 5.46
CA LYS A 21 1.06 -4.34 4.86
C LYS A 21 0.76 -4.55 3.38
N ARG A 22 1.72 -4.20 2.52
CA ARG A 22 1.67 -4.58 1.10
C ARG A 22 1.87 -6.10 1.02
N ILE A 23 0.89 -6.80 0.45
CA ILE A 23 0.91 -8.26 0.34
C ILE A 23 1.20 -8.74 -1.07
N LYS A 24 0.87 -7.94 -2.09
CA LYS A 24 1.10 -8.28 -3.49
C LYS A 24 1.19 -7.03 -4.35
N TYR A 25 1.78 -7.17 -5.53
CA TYR A 25 1.78 -6.14 -6.57
C TYR A 25 1.51 -6.77 -7.93
N ILE A 26 0.97 -5.96 -8.84
CA ILE A 26 0.73 -6.30 -10.24
C ILE A 26 1.31 -5.19 -11.12
N LYS A 27 1.91 -5.56 -12.25
CA LYS A 27 2.50 -4.64 -13.22
C LYS A 27 2.02 -4.98 -14.63
N GLY A 28 1.93 -3.98 -15.49
CA GLY A 28 1.56 -4.15 -16.89
C GLY A 28 1.03 -2.87 -17.50
N SER A 29 0.34 -2.96 -18.64
CA SER A 29 -0.35 -1.80 -19.19
C SER A 29 -1.45 -1.31 -18.24
N PRO A 30 -1.83 -0.02 -18.29
CA PRO A 30 -2.92 0.50 -17.46
C PRO A 30 -4.20 -0.32 -17.56
N GLU A 31 -4.53 -0.76 -18.77
CA GLU A 31 -5.70 -1.60 -19.06
C GLU A 31 -5.55 -3.00 -18.47
N ALA A 32 -4.40 -3.66 -18.68
CA ALA A 32 -4.15 -5.00 -18.16
C ALA A 32 -4.19 -5.02 -16.63
N VAL A 33 -3.60 -4.03 -15.97
CA VAL A 33 -3.62 -3.90 -14.51
C VAL A 33 -5.05 -3.68 -14.01
N THR A 34 -5.80 -2.79 -14.64
CA THR A 34 -7.20 -2.52 -14.28
C THR A 34 -8.08 -3.77 -14.44
N ASN A 35 -7.99 -4.45 -15.58
CA ASN A 35 -8.74 -5.68 -15.84
C ASN A 35 -8.37 -6.79 -14.86
N THR A 36 -7.09 -6.89 -14.47
CA THR A 36 -6.64 -7.85 -13.47
C THR A 36 -7.23 -7.55 -12.09
N ILE A 37 -7.27 -6.28 -11.66
CA ILE A 37 -7.90 -5.88 -10.39
C ILE A 37 -9.37 -6.28 -10.36
N TYR A 38 -10.13 -5.94 -11.41
CA TYR A 38 -11.54 -6.32 -11.49
C TYR A 38 -11.75 -7.83 -11.57
N GLY A 39 -10.89 -8.55 -12.29
CA GLY A 39 -10.92 -10.02 -12.32
C GLY A 39 -10.69 -10.63 -10.94
N LEU A 40 -9.71 -10.13 -10.18
CA LEU A 40 -9.43 -10.57 -8.82
C LEU A 40 -10.57 -10.23 -7.85
N TYR A 41 -11.24 -9.09 -8.06
CA TYR A 41 -12.44 -8.72 -7.31
C TYR A 41 -13.60 -9.69 -7.54
N VAL A 42 -13.92 -10.00 -8.82
CA VAL A 42 -14.98 -10.96 -9.18
C VAL A 42 -14.70 -12.36 -8.61
N LEU A 43 -13.44 -12.75 -8.55
CA LEU A 43 -13.00 -14.03 -7.97
C LEU A 43 -12.94 -14.01 -6.43
N GLY A 44 -13.19 -12.88 -5.77
CA GLY A 44 -13.17 -12.74 -4.32
C GLY A 44 -11.78 -12.74 -3.68
N TYR A 45 -10.72 -12.49 -4.45
CA TYR A 45 -9.33 -12.48 -3.94
C TYR A 45 -8.99 -11.21 -3.15
N ALA A 46 -9.47 -10.05 -3.60
CA ALA A 46 -9.22 -8.75 -2.99
C ALA A 46 -10.28 -7.74 -3.43
N ASP A 47 -10.66 -6.82 -2.55
CA ASP A 47 -11.55 -5.71 -2.92
C ASP A 47 -10.80 -4.68 -3.78
N VAL A 48 -11.50 -3.98 -4.68
CA VAL A 48 -10.89 -2.94 -5.52
C VAL A 48 -10.26 -1.83 -4.65
N SER A 49 -10.86 -1.52 -3.49
CA SER A 49 -10.35 -0.52 -2.54
C SER A 49 -9.09 -0.96 -1.78
N GLU A 50 -8.74 -2.25 -1.79
CA GLU A 50 -7.51 -2.75 -1.19
C GLU A 50 -6.27 -2.45 -2.06
N TRP A 51 -6.49 -2.10 -3.34
CA TRP A 51 -5.43 -1.77 -4.29
C TRP A 51 -5.06 -0.29 -4.22
N SER A 52 -3.78 0.00 -4.37
CA SER A 52 -3.30 1.36 -4.52
C SER A 52 -3.70 1.93 -5.89
N PRO A 53 -3.79 3.27 -6.03
CA PRO A 53 -3.85 3.91 -7.34
C PRO A 53 -2.72 3.42 -8.25
N LEU A 54 -2.98 3.42 -9.56
CA LEU A 54 -1.97 3.07 -10.56
C LEU A 54 -0.81 4.06 -10.48
N GLN A 55 0.40 3.55 -10.32
CA GLN A 55 1.61 4.36 -10.28
C GLN A 55 2.43 4.07 -11.54
N PRO A 56 2.97 5.11 -12.21
CA PRO A 56 3.87 4.90 -13.33
C PRO A 56 5.13 4.18 -12.85
N THR A 57 5.67 3.30 -13.68
CA THR A 57 7.02 2.75 -13.47
C THR A 57 8.05 3.55 -14.27
N GLY A 58 9.32 3.16 -14.19
CA GLY A 58 10.35 3.71 -15.07
C GLY A 58 10.25 3.25 -16.53
N ILE A 59 9.29 2.38 -16.85
CA ILE A 59 9.07 1.81 -18.18
C ILE A 59 7.85 2.51 -18.82
N PRO A 60 8.00 3.14 -20.00
CA PRO A 60 6.88 3.76 -20.70
C PRO A 60 5.75 2.77 -20.97
N GLY A 61 4.53 3.15 -20.59
CA GLY A 61 3.34 2.33 -20.77
C GLY A 61 3.16 1.22 -19.73
N GLU A 62 4.04 1.11 -18.74
CA GLU A 62 3.88 0.18 -17.61
C GLU A 62 3.46 0.94 -16.34
N VAL A 63 2.47 0.40 -15.65
CA VAL A 63 2.03 0.86 -14.33
C VAL A 63 2.10 -0.27 -13.32
N ILE A 64 2.16 0.09 -12.04
CA ILE A 64 2.10 -0.83 -10.91
C ILE A 64 0.93 -0.47 -9.99
N SER A 65 0.27 -1.49 -9.44
CA SER A 65 -0.64 -1.36 -8.31
C SER A 65 -0.27 -2.34 -7.19
N PHE A 66 -0.45 -1.93 -5.94
CA PHE A 66 -0.15 -2.70 -4.75
C PHE A 66 -1.42 -3.08 -4.01
N ALA A 67 -1.62 -4.37 -3.71
CA ALA A 67 -2.63 -4.81 -2.78
C ALA A 67 -2.13 -4.62 -1.35
N THR A 68 -2.86 -3.84 -0.56
CA THR A 68 -2.64 -3.66 0.86
C THR A 68 -3.71 -4.40 1.64
N LYS A 69 -3.28 -5.29 2.54
CA LYS A 69 -4.19 -5.94 3.48
C LYS A 69 -3.92 -5.39 4.87
N TYR A 70 -4.99 -5.03 5.57
CA TYR A 70 -4.90 -4.73 6.98
C TYR A 70 -4.59 -6.02 7.72
N ARG A 71 -3.47 -6.06 8.43
CA ARG A 71 -3.23 -7.13 9.40
C ARG A 71 -4.03 -6.80 10.65
N THR A 72 -5.33 -7.07 10.62
CA THR A 72 -6.11 -7.17 11.85
C THR A 72 -5.64 -8.42 12.58
N TRP A 73 -4.91 -8.24 13.68
CA TRP A 73 -4.74 -9.34 14.63
C TRP A 73 -6.12 -9.69 15.18
N ARG A 74 -6.48 -10.97 15.09
CA ARG A 74 -7.44 -11.62 15.98
C ARG A 74 -6.68 -12.71 16.72
#